data_AF-A0A4S2MCP2-F1
#
_entry.id   AF-A0A4S2MCP2-F1
#
_cell.length_a   1.000
_cell.length_b   1.000
_cell.length_c   1.000
_cell.angle_alpha   90.00
_cell.angle_beta   90.00
_cell.angle_gamma   90.00
#
_symmetry.space_group_name_H-M   'P 1'
#
loop_
_entity.id
_entity.type
_entity.pdbx_description
1 polymer ?
#
loop_
_entity_poly.entity_id
_entity_poly.type
_entity_poly.pdbx_seq_one_letter_code
_entity_poly.pdbx_strand_id
1 'polypeptide(L)'
;MCCTKTLSVCTTFDHAAPKGFTCLPEAALTVTLKKSNKTVETLQRAESNAFCAIAELYMTDLCDLPEARTECQKAFEGATQTDPTNPQAWLAAANFYTVTADSQASRDAVQRCLDIWWTKLETFLAEEQAPRTTSAEVPDEPMRSAASDASGSVANAEETKLDLEELTSIPLSGLISLCRMMIELEMDERSIYMVHLGPYLMVGLLSTNHWVSCTAAPVLEWLFSLSRLVIDGRLCACVRSSHAALAIGWA
;
A
#
# COMPACT_ATOMS: atom_id res chain seq x y z
N MET A 1 -51.67 -19.44 17.16
CA MET A 1 -51.36 -18.99 18.53
C MET A 1 -50.66 -17.64 18.42
N CYS A 2 -51.27 -16.64 19.03
CA CYS A 2 -50.97 -15.22 18.93
C CYS A 2 -50.10 -14.80 20.12
N CYS A 3 -49.02 -14.04 19.91
CA CYS A 3 -48.43 -13.18 20.95
C CYS A 3 -47.42 -12.19 20.36
N THR A 4 -47.94 -11.17 19.68
CA THR A 4 -47.29 -9.86 19.55
C THR A 4 -47.42 -9.13 20.87
N LYS A 5 -46.31 -8.92 21.59
CA LYS A 5 -46.28 -8.03 22.77
C LYS A 5 -45.87 -6.63 22.32
N THR A 6 -46.88 -5.78 22.19
CA THR A 6 -46.79 -4.33 22.12
C THR A 6 -46.40 -3.81 23.51
N LEU A 7 -45.21 -3.22 23.64
CA LEU A 7 -44.85 -2.43 24.81
C LEU A 7 -45.21 -0.97 24.53
N SER A 8 -46.36 -0.57 25.06
CA SER A 8 -46.75 0.82 25.26
C SER A 8 -46.12 1.27 26.57
N VAL A 9 -45.19 2.22 26.50
CA VAL A 9 -44.73 3.00 27.66
C VAL A 9 -45.07 4.46 27.35
N CYS A 10 -46.25 4.88 27.82
CA CYS A 10 -46.62 6.28 27.94
C CYS A 10 -46.19 6.75 29.33
N THR A 11 -45.10 7.50 29.41
CA THR A 11 -44.83 8.37 30.56
C THR A 11 -45.23 9.79 30.19
N THR A 12 -46.31 10.26 30.81
CA THR A 12 -46.72 11.67 30.85
C THR A 12 -45.66 12.46 31.61
N PHE A 13 -44.88 13.29 30.90
CA PHE A 13 -43.98 14.25 31.51
C PHE A 13 -44.52 15.65 31.24
N ASP A 14 -45.15 16.23 32.27
CA ASP A 14 -45.69 17.59 32.24
C ASP A 14 -44.58 18.64 32.35
N HIS A 15 -44.50 19.45 31.30
CA HIS A 15 -44.32 20.91 31.32
C HIS A 15 -43.28 21.53 32.29
N ALA A 16 -42.06 21.70 31.77
CA ALA A 16 -41.32 22.95 31.91
C ALA A 16 -40.57 23.21 30.59
N ALA A 17 -41.15 24.03 29.71
CA ALA A 17 -40.55 24.37 28.43
C ALA A 17 -39.26 25.21 28.64
N PRO A 18 -38.08 24.73 28.23
CA PRO A 18 -36.87 25.54 28.25
C PRO A 18 -36.99 26.59 27.14
N LYS A 19 -37.20 27.85 27.55
CA LYS A 19 -37.04 29.02 26.67
C LYS A 19 -35.56 29.13 26.30
N GLY A 20 -35.23 28.79 25.06
CA GLY A 20 -33.90 29.05 24.51
C GLY A 20 -33.20 27.86 23.85
N PHE A 21 -33.91 27.00 23.11
CA PHE A 21 -33.25 26.19 22.09
C PHE A 21 -33.02 27.07 20.86
N THR A 22 -31.92 27.82 20.85
CA THR A 22 -31.41 28.39 19.61
C THR A 22 -31.06 27.22 18.71
N CYS A 23 -31.72 27.12 17.54
CA CYS A 23 -31.35 26.18 16.49
C CYS A 23 -29.85 26.29 16.23
N LEU A 24 -29.09 25.28 16.66
CA LEU A 24 -27.72 25.14 16.22
C LEU A 24 -27.76 24.98 14.70
N PRO A 25 -26.99 25.77 13.94
CA PRO A 25 -27.04 25.71 12.49
C PRO A 25 -26.66 24.31 12.02
N GLU A 26 -27.51 23.73 11.17
CA GLU A 26 -27.40 22.37 10.62
C GLU A 26 -25.99 22.03 10.08
N ALA A 27 -25.27 23.05 9.59
CA ALA A 27 -23.87 22.96 9.16
C ALA A 27 -22.90 22.49 10.27
N ALA A 28 -23.09 22.88 11.53
CA ALA A 28 -22.17 22.56 12.62
C ALA A 28 -22.21 21.06 13.01
N LEU A 29 -23.37 20.40 12.86
CA LEU A 29 -23.52 18.97 13.16
C LEU A 29 -22.78 18.10 12.14
N THR A 30 -22.81 18.49 10.86
CA THR A 30 -22.13 17.76 9.78
C THR A 30 -20.61 17.79 9.90
N VAL A 31 -20.04 18.90 10.40
CA VAL A 31 -18.58 19.04 10.60
C VAL A 31 -18.11 18.16 11.75
N THR A 32 -18.83 18.13 12.88
CA THR A 32 -18.47 17.28 14.03
C THR A 32 -18.58 15.78 13.70
N LEU A 33 -19.61 15.37 12.96
CA LEU A 33 -19.77 13.99 12.49
C LEU A 33 -18.65 13.57 11.53
N LYS A 34 -18.30 14.42 10.55
CA LYS A 34 -17.17 14.17 9.63
C LYS A 34 -15.85 14.02 10.37
N LYS A 35 -15.60 14.87 11.38
CA LYS A 35 -14.40 14.78 12.22
C LYS A 35 -14.37 13.46 13.00
N SER A 36 -15.49 13.07 13.61
CA SER A 36 -15.60 11.82 14.36
C SER A 36 -15.36 10.59 13.47
N ASN A 37 -15.93 10.56 12.26
CA ASN A 37 -15.73 9.44 11.33
C ASN A 37 -14.28 9.31 10.90
N LYS A 38 -13.61 10.43 10.56
CA LYS A 38 -12.19 10.41 10.21
C LYS A 38 -11.33 9.87 11.37
N THR A 39 -11.66 10.23 12.62
CA THR A 39 -10.95 9.70 13.78
C THR A 39 -11.15 8.19 13.94
N VAL A 40 -12.37 7.69 13.74
CA VAL A 40 -12.65 6.24 13.80
C VAL A 40 -11.86 5.49 12.74
N GLU A 41 -11.87 5.95 11.48
CA GLU A 41 -11.10 5.33 10.39
C GLU A 41 -9.59 5.29 10.71
N THR A 42 -9.04 6.38 11.27
CA THR A 42 -7.62 6.41 11.65
C THR A 42 -7.29 5.44 12.79
N LEU A 43 -8.20 5.26 13.74
CA LEU A 43 -8.02 4.31 14.84
C LEU A 43 -8.13 2.86 14.34
N GLN A 44 -9.09 2.58 13.46
CA GLN A 44 -9.22 1.26 12.82
C GLN A 44 -7.97 0.90 12.01
N ARG A 45 -7.42 1.84 11.24
CA ARG A 45 -6.16 1.65 10.52
C ARG A 45 -5.00 1.33 11.47
N ALA A 46 -4.88 2.09 12.57
CA ALA A 46 -3.82 1.87 13.55
C ALA A 46 -3.96 0.52 14.28
N GLU A 47 -5.19 0.13 14.63
CA GLU A 47 -5.50 -1.17 15.22
C GLU A 47 -5.19 -2.32 14.26
N SER A 48 -5.60 -2.19 12.99
CA SER A 48 -5.26 -3.15 11.93
C SER A 48 -3.74 -3.31 11.77
N ASN A 49 -2.99 -2.20 11.78
CA ASN A 49 -1.52 -2.23 11.73
C ASN A 49 -0.91 -2.91 12.97
N ALA A 50 -1.49 -2.71 14.16
CA ALA A 50 -1.03 -3.37 15.37
C ALA A 50 -1.21 -4.90 15.26
N PHE A 51 -2.34 -5.36 14.71
CA PHE A 51 -2.54 -6.77 14.43
C PHE A 51 -1.53 -7.33 13.40
N CYS A 52 -1.20 -6.57 12.35
CA CYS A 52 -0.15 -6.97 11.39
C CYS A 52 1.20 -7.18 12.09
N ALA A 53 1.58 -6.28 13.00
CA ALA A 53 2.81 -6.41 13.77
C ALA A 53 2.79 -7.63 14.70
N ILE A 54 1.65 -7.95 15.30
CA ILE A 54 1.49 -9.18 16.10
C ILE A 54 1.67 -10.43 15.22
N ALA A 55 1.07 -10.45 14.04
CA ALA A 55 1.23 -11.56 13.10
C ALA A 55 2.70 -11.75 12.69
N GLU A 56 3.42 -10.65 12.40
CA GLU A 56 4.84 -10.66 12.09
C GLU A 56 5.67 -11.28 13.23
N LEU A 57 5.45 -10.85 14.47
CA LEU A 57 6.13 -11.41 15.65
C LEU A 57 5.96 -12.94 15.76
N TYR A 58 4.77 -13.47 15.46
CA TYR A 58 4.53 -14.91 15.49
C TYR A 58 5.12 -15.67 14.30
N MET A 59 5.40 -15.00 13.19
CA MET A 59 6.09 -15.60 12.03
C MET A 59 7.62 -15.54 12.15
N THR A 60 8.17 -14.68 13.02
CA THR A 60 9.61 -14.51 13.19
C THR A 60 10.10 -14.90 14.58
N ASP A 61 9.84 -14.07 15.59
CA ASP A 61 10.46 -14.16 16.92
C ASP A 61 9.85 -15.24 17.81
N LEU A 62 8.53 -15.46 17.66
CA LEU A 62 7.76 -16.41 18.47
C LEU A 62 7.39 -17.68 17.68
N CYS A 63 8.03 -17.94 16.54
CA CYS A 63 7.66 -19.00 15.62
C CYS A 63 7.80 -20.43 16.19
N ASP A 64 8.63 -20.61 17.23
CA ASP A 64 8.85 -21.90 17.90
C ASP A 64 7.76 -22.25 18.94
N LEU A 65 6.85 -21.34 19.27
CA LEU A 65 5.76 -21.61 20.20
C LEU A 65 4.70 -22.52 19.57
N PRO A 66 4.13 -23.50 20.30
CA PRO A 66 3.12 -24.41 19.75
C PRO A 66 1.84 -23.67 19.32
N GLU A 67 1.52 -22.54 19.93
CA GLU A 67 0.40 -21.67 19.60
C GLU A 67 0.68 -20.67 18.46
N ALA A 68 1.94 -20.54 17.99
CA ALA A 68 2.35 -19.47 17.09
C ALA A 68 1.50 -19.39 15.82
N ARG A 69 1.22 -20.53 15.19
CA ARG A 69 0.36 -20.61 14.00
C ARG A 69 -1.04 -20.08 14.27
N THR A 70 -1.66 -20.49 15.38
CA THR A 70 -3.04 -20.12 15.71
C THR A 70 -3.14 -18.64 16.08
N GLU A 71 -2.17 -18.10 16.82
CA GLU A 71 -2.16 -16.69 17.19
C GLU A 71 -1.81 -15.78 16.02
N CYS A 72 -0.89 -16.19 15.14
CA CYS A 72 -0.64 -15.50 13.88
C CYS A 72 -1.91 -15.42 13.03
N GLN A 73 -2.64 -16.53 12.94
CA GLN A 73 -3.88 -16.59 12.16
C GLN A 73 -4.93 -15.62 12.70
N LYS A 74 -5.20 -15.67 14.00
CA LYS A 74 -6.12 -14.74 14.66
C LYS A 74 -5.71 -13.28 14.44
N ALA A 75 -4.41 -12.99 14.47
CA ALA A 75 -3.90 -11.64 14.29
C ALA A 75 -4.19 -11.11 12.89
N PHE A 76 -3.84 -11.79 11.81
CA PHE A 76 -4.13 -11.26 10.46
C PHE A 76 -5.64 -11.26 10.14
N GLU A 77 -6.42 -12.22 10.67
CA GLU A 77 -7.88 -12.21 10.55
C GLU A 77 -8.48 -11.00 11.28
N GLY A 78 -7.98 -10.66 12.46
CA GLY A 78 -8.32 -9.43 13.17
C GLY A 78 -7.96 -8.18 12.36
N ALA A 79 -6.75 -8.13 11.79
CA ALA A 79 -6.29 -7.02 10.95
C ALA A 79 -7.23 -6.75 9.76
N THR A 80 -7.60 -7.81 9.03
CA THR A 80 -8.45 -7.73 7.84
C THR A 80 -9.92 -7.46 8.17
N GLN A 81 -10.41 -7.89 9.33
CA GLN A 81 -11.76 -7.57 9.82
C GLN A 81 -11.86 -6.12 10.31
N THR A 82 -10.85 -5.62 11.01
CA THR A 82 -10.83 -4.25 11.55
C THR A 82 -10.72 -3.21 10.45
N ASP A 83 -9.85 -3.45 9.45
CA ASP A 83 -9.76 -2.60 8.26
C ASP A 83 -9.53 -3.44 6.99
N PRO A 84 -10.60 -3.76 6.22
CA PRO A 84 -10.48 -4.53 4.99
C PRO A 84 -9.80 -3.77 3.85
N THR A 85 -9.62 -2.45 3.99
CA THR A 85 -8.92 -1.58 3.02
C THR A 85 -7.46 -1.36 3.37
N ASN A 86 -6.94 -2.06 4.40
CA ASN A 86 -5.54 -2.02 4.75
C ASN A 86 -4.73 -3.03 3.93
N PRO A 87 -3.87 -2.59 2.99
CA PRO A 87 -3.10 -3.53 2.18
C PRO A 87 -2.05 -4.29 2.99
N GLN A 88 -1.54 -3.72 4.09
CA GLN A 88 -0.60 -4.41 4.99
C GLN A 88 -1.24 -5.63 5.67
N ALA A 89 -2.54 -5.58 5.98
CA ALA A 89 -3.28 -6.70 6.56
C ALA A 89 -3.37 -7.88 5.59
N TRP A 90 -3.65 -7.61 4.31
CA TRP A 90 -3.68 -8.63 3.26
C TRP A 90 -2.28 -9.18 2.96
N LEU A 91 -1.24 -8.34 3.04
CA LEU A 91 0.15 -8.80 2.93
C LEU A 91 0.53 -9.75 4.08
N ALA A 92 0.12 -9.45 5.31
CA ALA A 92 0.34 -10.33 6.45
C ALA A 92 -0.36 -11.69 6.27
N ALA A 93 -1.59 -11.70 5.74
CA ALA A 93 -2.30 -12.92 5.39
C ALA A 93 -1.57 -13.74 4.30
N ALA A 94 -1.08 -13.08 3.25
CA ALA A 94 -0.31 -13.73 2.19
C ALA A 94 0.99 -14.37 2.72
N ASN A 95 1.71 -13.67 3.61
CA ASN A 95 2.90 -14.21 4.26
C ASN A 95 2.57 -15.47 5.07
N PHE A 96 1.49 -15.43 5.87
CA PHE A 96 1.02 -16.59 6.63
C PHE A 96 0.74 -17.79 5.71
N TYR A 97 -0.08 -17.60 4.68
CA TYR A 97 -0.45 -18.70 3.77
C TYR A 97 0.75 -19.25 3.01
N THR A 98 1.74 -18.40 2.70
CA THR A 98 2.99 -18.83 2.07
C THR A 98 3.80 -19.74 3.00
N VAL A 99 3.98 -19.37 4.27
CA VAL A 99 4.73 -20.21 5.22
C VAL A 99 3.97 -21.48 5.63
N THR A 100 2.65 -21.50 5.51
CA THR A 100 1.84 -22.72 5.71
C THR A 100 1.64 -23.55 4.44
N ALA A 101 2.28 -23.18 3.33
CA ALA A 101 2.19 -23.84 2.03
C ALA A 101 0.76 -23.92 1.44
N ASP A 102 -0.10 -22.95 1.75
CA ASP A 102 -1.40 -22.77 1.09
C ASP A 102 -1.26 -21.76 -0.06
N SER A 103 -0.79 -22.24 -1.21
CA SER A 103 -0.49 -21.37 -2.36
C SER A 103 -1.73 -20.69 -2.93
N GLN A 104 -2.92 -21.30 -2.84
CA GLN A 104 -4.13 -20.69 -3.38
C GLN A 104 -4.61 -19.54 -2.49
N ALA A 105 -4.69 -19.76 -1.18
CA ALA A 105 -5.05 -18.70 -0.25
C ALA A 105 -4.02 -17.55 -0.25
N SER A 106 -2.73 -17.87 -0.43
CA SER A 106 -1.68 -16.87 -0.60
C SER A 106 -1.89 -16.00 -1.84
N ARG A 107 -2.18 -16.62 -3.01
CA ARG A 107 -2.50 -15.89 -4.25
C ARG A 107 -3.71 -14.98 -4.08
N ASP A 108 -4.77 -15.48 -3.45
CA ASP A 108 -5.99 -14.72 -3.22
C ASP A 108 -5.72 -13.51 -2.31
N ALA A 109 -4.90 -13.68 -1.26
CA ALA A 109 -4.50 -12.59 -0.37
C ALA A 109 -3.60 -11.54 -1.06
N VAL A 110 -2.61 -11.99 -1.86
CA VAL A 110 -1.78 -11.09 -2.68
C VAL A 110 -2.65 -10.29 -3.65
N GLN A 111 -3.59 -10.95 -4.32
CA GLN A 111 -4.52 -10.31 -5.25
C GLN A 111 -5.34 -9.22 -4.55
N ARG A 112 -5.89 -9.51 -3.35
CA ARG A 112 -6.61 -8.52 -2.54
C ARG A 112 -5.75 -7.35 -2.13
N CYS A 113 -4.50 -7.60 -1.73
CA CYS A 113 -3.54 -6.54 -1.41
C CYS A 113 -3.34 -5.62 -2.63
N LEU A 114 -3.08 -6.18 -3.81
CA LEU A 114 -2.89 -5.43 -5.04
C LEU A 114 -4.13 -4.60 -5.39
N ASP A 115 -5.33 -5.18 -5.34
CA ASP A 115 -6.55 -4.47 -5.75
C ASP A 115 -6.84 -3.19 -4.93
N ILE A 116 -6.26 -3.06 -3.72
CA ILE A 116 -6.41 -1.87 -2.87
C ILE A 116 -5.55 -0.69 -3.33
N TRP A 117 -4.28 -0.94 -3.69
CA TRP A 117 -3.32 0.15 -3.97
C TRP A 117 -2.90 0.22 -5.44
N TRP A 118 -3.02 -0.87 -6.19
CA TRP A 118 -2.62 -0.95 -7.60
C TRP A 118 -3.38 0.06 -8.46
N THR A 119 -4.68 0.20 -8.27
CA THR A 119 -5.50 1.17 -9.02
C THR A 119 -5.04 2.61 -8.79
N LYS A 120 -4.55 2.94 -7.58
CA LYS A 120 -4.00 4.27 -7.29
C LYS A 120 -2.68 4.48 -8.04
N LEU A 121 -1.83 3.46 -8.07
CA LEU A 121 -0.59 3.49 -8.82
C LEU A 121 -0.83 3.63 -10.34
N GLU A 122 -1.76 2.87 -10.91
CA GLU A 122 -2.12 2.98 -12.33
C GLU A 122 -2.61 4.38 -12.69
N THR A 123 -3.45 4.96 -11.82
CA THR A 123 -3.95 6.33 -11.99
C THR A 123 -2.80 7.32 -11.98
N PHE A 124 -1.90 7.20 -11.00
CA PHE A 124 -0.72 8.07 -10.89
C PHE A 124 0.19 7.98 -12.13
N LEU A 125 0.46 6.77 -12.62
CA LEU A 125 1.31 6.55 -13.80
C LEU A 125 0.66 7.10 -15.09
N ALA A 126 -0.66 7.03 -15.21
CA ALA A 126 -1.39 7.60 -16.34
C ALA A 126 -1.37 9.14 -16.33
N GLU A 127 -1.46 9.76 -15.15
CA GLU A 127 -1.38 11.21 -14.98
C GLU A 127 0.01 11.76 -15.35
N GLU A 128 1.10 11.09 -14.98
CA GLU A 128 2.45 11.53 -15.37
C GLU A 128 2.71 11.47 -16.89
N GLN A 129 2.10 10.51 -17.58
CA GLN A 129 2.26 10.32 -19.03
C GLN A 129 1.35 11.24 -19.86
N ALA A 130 0.40 11.94 -19.25
CA ALA A 130 -0.43 12.90 -19.95
C ALA A 130 0.47 14.02 -20.51
N PRO A 131 0.44 14.29 -21.83
CA PRO A 131 1.27 15.33 -22.42
C PRO A 131 0.92 16.66 -21.75
N ARG A 132 1.88 17.23 -21.00
CA ARG A 132 1.79 18.62 -20.54
C ARG A 132 1.55 19.44 -21.78
N THR A 133 0.31 19.88 -21.95
CA THR A 133 -0.08 20.74 -23.06
C THR A 133 0.63 22.05 -22.76
N THR A 134 1.84 22.20 -23.26
CA THR A 134 2.55 23.47 -23.29
C THR A 134 1.62 24.41 -24.02
N SER A 135 0.90 25.23 -23.27
CA SER A 135 0.00 26.21 -23.82
C SER A 135 0.78 27.00 -24.86
N ALA A 136 0.31 26.87 -26.10
CA ALA A 136 0.34 27.84 -27.17
C ALA A 136 1.59 28.75 -27.20
N GLU A 137 2.43 28.45 -28.19
CA GLU A 137 3.16 29.45 -28.97
C GLU A 137 2.44 30.82 -28.92
N VAL A 138 3.04 31.77 -28.21
CA VAL A 138 2.72 33.19 -28.38
C VAL A 138 3.27 33.56 -29.77
N PRO A 139 2.44 34.01 -30.71
CA PRO A 139 2.89 34.41 -32.04
C PRO A 139 3.89 35.57 -31.97
N ASP A 140 4.93 35.48 -32.80
CA ASP A 140 6.03 36.43 -32.98
C ASP A 140 5.59 37.90 -33.05
N GLU A 141 6.09 38.72 -32.13
CA GLU A 141 6.18 40.19 -32.29
C GLU A 141 7.66 40.58 -32.50
N PRO A 142 7.99 41.42 -33.50
CA PRO A 142 9.37 41.64 -33.91
C PRO A 142 10.10 42.67 -33.03
N MET A 143 11.20 42.21 -32.45
CA MET A 143 12.51 42.86 -32.30
C MET A 143 12.54 44.37 -31.95
N ARG A 144 12.83 44.65 -30.66
CA ARG A 144 13.51 45.89 -30.25
C ARG A 144 14.58 45.63 -29.20
N SER A 145 15.67 46.38 -29.35
CA SER A 145 17.04 46.07 -28.94
C SER A 145 17.42 46.36 -27.48
N ALA A 146 18.42 45.58 -27.04
CA ALA A 146 19.61 45.95 -26.26
C ALA A 146 19.54 46.05 -24.72
N ALA A 147 20.36 45.16 -24.13
CA ALA A 147 21.20 45.30 -22.94
C ALA A 147 20.53 45.47 -21.56
N SER A 148 20.61 44.43 -20.74
CA SER A 148 21.33 44.45 -19.45
C SER A 148 21.18 43.13 -18.69
N ASP A 149 22.32 42.70 -18.16
CA ASP A 149 22.57 42.07 -16.86
C ASP A 149 22.00 40.70 -16.48
N ALA A 150 22.96 39.94 -15.94
CA ALA A 150 22.84 38.63 -15.33
C ALA A 150 21.80 38.59 -14.20
N SER A 151 21.04 37.50 -14.14
CA SER A 151 20.86 36.75 -12.90
C SER A 151 20.28 35.38 -13.23
N GLY A 152 20.89 34.35 -12.67
CA GLY A 152 20.54 32.95 -12.92
C GLY A 152 19.11 32.65 -12.50
N SER A 153 18.35 32.06 -13.42
CA SER A 153 17.15 31.31 -13.09
C SER A 153 17.45 29.84 -13.35
N VAL A 154 18.09 29.20 -12.37
CA VAL A 154 18.09 27.73 -12.27
C VAL A 154 16.63 27.33 -12.15
N ALA A 155 16.10 26.71 -13.19
CA ALA A 155 14.79 26.09 -13.15
C ALA A 155 14.81 25.08 -11.98
N ASN A 156 14.06 25.39 -10.93
CA ASN A 156 13.73 24.42 -9.90
C ASN A 156 12.90 23.33 -10.57
N ALA A 157 13.58 22.31 -11.11
CA ALA A 157 12.99 21.00 -11.24
C ALA A 157 12.72 20.54 -9.81
N GLU A 158 11.54 20.88 -9.29
CA GLU A 158 10.98 20.19 -8.14
C GLU A 158 10.89 18.72 -8.53
N GLU A 159 11.89 17.97 -8.10
CA GLU A 159 11.94 16.53 -8.18
C GLU A 159 10.73 16.02 -7.39
N THR A 160 9.65 15.69 -8.09
CA THR A 160 8.46 15.06 -7.50
C THR A 160 8.86 13.69 -7.00
N LYS A 161 9.44 13.65 -5.81
CA LYS A 161 9.77 12.44 -5.09
C LYS A 161 8.46 11.74 -4.76
N LEU A 162 8.12 10.71 -5.52
CA LEU A 162 6.96 9.89 -5.24
C LEU A 162 7.18 9.16 -3.92
N ASP A 163 6.47 9.55 -2.87
CA ASP A 163 6.48 8.82 -1.61
C ASP A 163 5.61 7.57 -1.77
N LEU A 164 6.26 6.47 -2.18
CA LEU A 164 5.58 5.21 -2.45
C LEU A 164 4.98 4.61 -1.17
N GLU A 165 5.54 4.90 0.00
CA GLU A 165 4.99 4.44 1.28
C GLU A 165 3.67 5.16 1.58
N GLU A 166 3.57 6.46 1.24
CA GLU A 166 2.31 7.20 1.34
C GLU A 166 1.26 6.65 0.35
N LEU A 167 1.66 6.39 -0.90
CA LEU A 167 0.75 5.91 -1.95
C LEU A 167 0.21 4.50 -1.64
N THR A 168 1.09 3.59 -1.25
CA THR A 168 0.74 2.18 -1.03
C THR A 168 0.25 1.91 0.38
N SER A 169 0.60 2.76 1.35
CA SER A 169 0.41 2.49 2.79
C SER A 169 1.10 1.20 3.25
N ILE A 170 2.09 0.70 2.51
CA ILE A 170 2.92 -0.47 2.85
C ILE A 170 4.36 0.03 3.00
N PRO A 171 5.10 -0.39 4.05
CA PRO A 171 6.53 -0.09 4.14
C PRO A 171 7.30 -0.70 2.97
N LEU A 172 8.43 -0.09 2.57
CA LEU A 172 9.22 -0.58 1.44
C LEU A 172 9.62 -2.07 1.57
N SER A 173 9.91 -2.54 2.78
CA SER A 173 10.18 -3.95 3.06
C SER A 173 9.02 -4.88 2.69
N GLY A 174 7.79 -4.42 2.96
CA GLY A 174 6.57 -5.12 2.59
C GLY A 174 6.36 -5.19 1.08
N LEU A 175 6.70 -4.13 0.34
CA LEU A 175 6.65 -4.13 -1.12
C LEU A 175 7.65 -5.12 -1.73
N ILE A 176 8.86 -5.21 -1.19
CA ILE A 176 9.87 -6.20 -1.62
C ILE A 176 9.36 -7.63 -1.36
N SER A 177 8.80 -7.86 -0.17
CA SER A 177 8.18 -9.14 0.19
C SER A 177 7.02 -9.51 -0.76
N LEU A 178 6.18 -8.55 -1.11
CA LEU A 178 5.09 -8.72 -2.06
C LEU A 178 5.60 -9.10 -3.47
N CYS A 179 6.59 -8.39 -4.00
CA CYS A 179 7.22 -8.71 -5.28
C CYS A 179 7.76 -10.15 -5.29
N ARG A 180 8.45 -10.53 -4.22
CA ARG A 180 9.01 -11.87 -4.08
C ARG A 180 7.90 -12.94 -4.09
N MET A 181 6.83 -12.75 -3.31
CA MET A 181 5.68 -13.66 -3.30
C MET A 181 5.02 -13.77 -4.67
N MET A 182 4.84 -12.65 -5.39
CA MET A 182 4.26 -12.69 -6.74
C MET A 182 5.09 -13.52 -7.72
N ILE A 183 6.42 -13.50 -7.60
CA ILE A 183 7.32 -14.35 -8.42
C ILE A 183 7.22 -15.81 -7.99
N GLU A 184 7.28 -16.09 -6.68
CA GLU A 184 7.20 -17.46 -6.14
C GLU A 184 5.85 -18.13 -6.46
N LEU A 185 4.78 -17.33 -6.51
CA LEU A 185 3.45 -17.75 -6.88
C LEU A 185 3.17 -17.62 -8.38
N GLU A 186 4.15 -17.41 -9.27
CA GLU A 186 3.91 -17.33 -10.73
C GLU A 186 2.71 -16.41 -11.09
N MET A 187 2.62 -15.24 -10.44
CA MET A 187 1.62 -14.21 -10.73
C MET A 187 2.17 -13.26 -11.80
N ASP A 188 2.30 -13.79 -13.02
CA ASP A 188 3.14 -13.24 -14.08
C ASP A 188 2.65 -11.91 -14.64
N GLU A 189 1.34 -11.69 -14.78
CA GLU A 189 0.82 -10.50 -15.47
C GLU A 189 1.12 -9.19 -14.74
N ARG A 190 1.03 -9.19 -13.40
CA ARG A 190 1.24 -7.98 -12.58
C ARG A 190 2.67 -7.83 -12.08
N SER A 191 3.42 -8.94 -11.93
CA SER A 191 4.80 -8.91 -11.43
C SER A 191 5.75 -8.20 -12.39
N ILE A 192 5.52 -8.32 -13.70
CA ILE A 192 6.31 -7.65 -14.75
C ILE A 192 6.29 -6.12 -14.55
N TYR A 193 5.14 -5.55 -14.23
CA TYR A 193 5.00 -4.09 -14.05
C TYR A 193 5.75 -3.59 -12.81
N MET A 194 5.74 -4.32 -11.69
CA MET A 194 6.52 -3.94 -10.50
C MET A 194 8.02 -4.00 -10.74
N VAL A 195 8.50 -5.01 -11.48
CA VAL A 195 9.93 -5.11 -11.85
C VAL A 195 10.31 -3.97 -12.80
N HIS A 196 9.41 -3.59 -13.72
CA HIS A 196 9.68 -2.49 -14.65
C HIS A 196 9.66 -1.11 -14.00
N LEU A 197 8.90 -0.94 -12.92
CA LEU A 197 8.94 0.24 -12.05
C LEU A 197 10.17 0.24 -11.12
N GLY A 198 10.80 -0.91 -10.88
CA GLY A 198 11.97 -1.08 -10.03
C GLY A 198 13.11 -0.09 -10.29
N PRO A 199 13.53 0.16 -11.56
CA PRO A 199 14.51 1.19 -11.89
C PRO A 199 14.08 2.61 -11.47
N TYR A 200 12.81 2.98 -11.67
CA TYR A 200 12.29 4.30 -11.27
C TYR A 200 12.24 4.45 -9.75
N LEU A 201 11.86 3.37 -9.06
CA LEU A 201 11.91 3.24 -7.60
C LEU A 201 13.34 3.36 -7.04
N MET A 202 14.30 2.71 -7.69
CA MET A 202 15.71 2.70 -7.27
C MET A 202 16.43 4.03 -7.54
N VAL A 203 16.09 4.75 -8.63
CA VAL A 203 16.66 6.07 -8.92
C VAL A 203 16.27 7.09 -7.83
N GLY A 204 15.04 7.03 -7.30
CA GLY A 204 14.63 7.87 -6.16
C GLY A 204 15.34 7.56 -4.83
N LEU A 205 15.68 6.28 -4.59
CA LEU A 205 16.44 5.83 -3.41
C LEU A 205 17.91 6.24 -3.45
N LEU A 206 18.53 6.25 -4.63
CA LEU A 206 19.92 6.66 -4.84
C LEU A 206 20.11 8.19 -4.78
N SER A 207 19.07 8.97 -5.09
CA SER A 207 19.11 10.45 -5.02
C SER A 207 19.10 10.97 -3.57
N THR A 208 18.54 10.21 -2.62
CA THR A 208 18.27 10.71 -1.25
C THR A 208 19.21 10.21 -0.15
N ASN A 209 20.09 9.24 -0.42
CA ASN A 209 21.02 8.73 0.58
C ASN A 209 22.48 8.76 0.09
N HIS A 210 23.32 9.51 0.82
CA HIS A 210 24.78 9.58 0.67
C HIS A 210 25.48 8.29 1.16
N TRP A 211 24.86 7.13 0.95
CA TRP A 211 25.34 5.80 1.36
C TRP A 211 25.57 4.91 0.15
N VAL A 212 26.50 5.32 -0.71
CA VAL A 212 27.13 4.39 -1.66
C VAL A 212 28.22 3.64 -0.91
N SER A 213 27.84 2.64 -0.10
CA SER A 213 28.77 1.64 0.40
C SER A 213 28.43 0.27 -0.15
N CYS A 214 29.20 -0.13 -1.17
CA CYS A 214 29.60 -1.46 -1.68
C CYS A 214 28.67 -2.71 -1.58
N THR A 215 27.45 -2.63 -1.06
CA THR A 215 26.55 -3.78 -0.83
C THR A 215 25.31 -3.78 -1.72
N ALA A 216 25.06 -2.70 -2.47
CA ALA A 216 23.93 -2.61 -3.40
C ALA A 216 24.18 -3.33 -4.75
N ALA A 217 25.44 -3.59 -5.11
CA ALA A 217 25.80 -4.25 -6.36
C ALA A 217 25.13 -5.63 -6.57
N PRO A 218 25.14 -6.57 -5.60
CA PRO A 218 24.50 -7.87 -5.79
C PRO A 218 22.97 -7.79 -5.92
N VAL A 219 22.31 -6.83 -5.26
CA VAL A 219 20.85 -6.66 -5.36
C VAL A 219 20.48 -6.10 -6.74
N LEU A 220 21.23 -5.12 -7.24
CA LEU A 220 21.02 -4.59 -8.58
C LEU A 220 21.31 -5.65 -9.64
N GLU A 221 22.39 -6.42 -9.51
CA GLU A 221 22.72 -7.50 -10.45
C GLU A 221 21.67 -8.61 -10.43
N TRP A 222 21.12 -8.94 -9.25
CA TRP A 222 20.00 -9.87 -9.12
C TRP A 222 18.73 -9.34 -9.80
N LEU A 223 18.37 -8.06 -9.59
CA LEU A 223 17.22 -7.41 -10.24
C LEU A 223 17.38 -7.29 -11.76
N PHE A 224 18.59 -6.97 -12.25
CA PHE A 224 18.90 -6.95 -13.69
C PHE A 224 18.84 -8.35 -14.31
N SER A 225 19.34 -9.36 -13.59
CA SER A 225 19.28 -10.76 -14.02
C SER A 225 17.84 -11.27 -14.08
N LEU A 226 17.02 -10.93 -13.07
CA LEU A 226 15.58 -11.18 -13.05
C LEU A 226 14.87 -10.50 -14.20
N SER A 227 15.13 -9.21 -14.42
CA SER A 227 14.53 -8.45 -15.52
C SER A 227 14.82 -9.11 -16.88
N ARG A 228 16.06 -9.58 -17.10
CA ARG A 228 16.42 -10.35 -18.30
C ARG A 228 15.69 -11.70 -18.39
N LEU A 229 15.63 -12.45 -17.29
CA LEU A 229 14.96 -13.76 -17.26
C LEU A 229 13.44 -13.66 -17.48
N VAL A 230 12.81 -12.58 -17.01
CA VAL A 230 11.39 -12.27 -17.22
C VAL A 230 11.16 -11.91 -18.68
N ILE A 231 11.96 -10.99 -19.25
CA ILE A 231 11.82 -10.55 -20.65
C ILE A 231 12.03 -11.72 -21.64
N ASP A 232 12.93 -12.65 -21.33
CA ASP A 232 13.22 -13.79 -22.20
C ASP A 232 12.22 -14.96 -22.07
N GLY A 233 11.19 -14.84 -21.21
CA GLY A 233 10.22 -15.91 -20.96
C GLY A 233 10.83 -17.17 -20.31
N ARG A 234 12.03 -17.05 -19.72
CA ARG A 234 12.79 -18.18 -19.15
C ARG A 234 12.65 -18.33 -17.63
N LEU A 235 11.89 -17.43 -16.99
CA LEU A 235 11.68 -17.41 -15.53
C LEU A 235 11.17 -18.74 -14.98
N CYS A 236 10.20 -19.34 -15.67
CA CYS A 236 9.56 -20.60 -15.27
C CYS A 236 10.54 -21.78 -15.13
N ALA A 237 11.66 -21.79 -15.86
CA ALA A 237 12.63 -22.89 -15.84
C ALA A 237 13.72 -22.71 -14.76
N CYS A 238 14.09 -21.47 -14.44
CA CYS A 238 15.20 -21.18 -13.53
C CYS A 238 14.77 -21.30 -12.06
N VAL A 239 13.57 -20.80 -11.70
CA VAL A 239 13.03 -20.86 -10.33
C VAL A 239 12.80 -22.32 -9.87
N ARG A 240 12.33 -23.19 -10.77
CA ARG A 240 12.16 -24.64 -10.48
C ARG A 240 13.46 -25.34 -10.08
N SER A 241 14.60 -24.90 -10.62
CA SER A 241 15.90 -25.52 -10.33
C SER A 241 16.45 -25.11 -8.97
N SER A 242 16.15 -23.89 -8.51
CA SER A 242 16.60 -23.39 -7.19
C SER A 242 15.79 -23.96 -6.01
N HIS A 243 14.49 -24.23 -6.18
CA HIS A 243 13.66 -24.82 -5.13
C HIS A 243 14.04 -26.28 -4.81
N ALA A 244 14.50 -27.05 -5.80
CA ALA A 244 14.98 -28.42 -5.59
C ALA A 244 16.24 -28.49 -4.69
N ALA A 245 17.02 -27.41 -4.62
CA ALA A 245 18.22 -27.34 -3.78
C ALA A 245 17.92 -26.94 -2.32
N LEU A 246 16.83 -26.21 -2.06
CA LEU A 246 16.46 -25.73 -0.72
C LEU A 246 15.57 -26.71 0.06
N ALA A 247 14.83 -27.59 -0.63
CA ALA A 247 13.97 -28.60 0.01
C ALA A 247 14.75 -29.71 0.76
N ILE A 248 16.08 -29.75 0.67
CA ILE A 248 16.93 -30.73 1.37
C ILE A 248 17.24 -30.29 2.82
N GLY A 249 16.88 -29.07 3.23
CA GLY A 249 17.27 -28.50 4.52
C GLY A 249 16.19 -28.44 5.62
N TRP A 250 14.96 -28.89 5.38
CA TRP A 250 13.85 -28.81 6.34
C TRP A 250 13.14 -30.17 6.50
N ALA A 251 13.90 -31.17 6.94
CA ALA A 251 13.39 -32.47 7.40
C ALA A 251 14.02 -32.82 8.75
#